data_AF-A0A2M8FSB9-F1
#
_entry.id   AF-A0A2M8FSB9-F1
#
_cell.length_a   1.000
_cell.length_b   1.000
_cell.length_c   1.000
_cell.angle_alpha   90.00
_cell.angle_beta   90.00
_cell.angle_gamma   90.00
#
_symmetry.space_group_name_H-M   'P 1'
#
loop_
_entity.id
_entity.type
_entity.pdbx_description
1 polymer ?
#
loop_
_entity_poly.entity_id
_entity_poly.type
_entity_poly.pdbx_seq_one_letter_code
_entity_poly.pdbx_strand_id
1 'polypeptide(L)' 'MSTKEPWQTAESIPVKKQYSKIDVANFTHLNYGAGIAPNLRGPYSTMYVMRPWTIRQYAGFST' A
#
# COMPACT_ATOMS: atom_id res chain seq x y z
N MET A 1 -16.73 9.38 26.87
CA MET A 1 -16.36 8.65 25.64
C MET A 1 -14.93 8.15 25.82
N SER A 2 -14.69 6.83 25.81
CA SER A 2 -13.36 6.26 26.07
C SER A 2 -12.43 6.56 24.89
N THR A 3 -11.52 7.51 25.06
CA THR A 3 -10.45 7.84 24.10
C THR A 3 -9.38 6.75 24.19
N LYS A 4 -9.59 5.66 23.46
CA LYS A 4 -8.69 4.51 23.48
C LYS A 4 -7.49 4.84 22.59
N GLU A 5 -6.29 4.84 23.17
CA GLU A 5 -5.00 5.15 22.52
C GLU A 5 -4.83 4.49 21.13
N PRO A 6 -4.19 5.19 20.16
CA PRO A 6 -3.88 4.65 18.85
C PRO A 6 -2.86 3.53 18.95
N TRP A 7 -2.92 2.58 18.01
CA TRP A 7 -1.91 1.52 17.93
C TRP A 7 -0.62 2.10 17.34
N GLN A 8 0.51 1.85 18.00
CA GLN A 8 1.82 2.32 17.53
C GLN A 8 2.50 1.23 16.70
N THR A 9 2.91 1.57 15.48
CA THR A 9 3.70 0.66 14.62
C THR A 9 5.18 0.66 15.03
N ALA A 10 5.96 -0.28 14.50
CA ALA A 10 7.41 -0.34 14.73
C ALA A 10 8.14 0.91 14.17
N GLU A 11 7.57 1.54 13.15
CA GLU A 11 8.06 2.78 12.53
C GLU A 11 7.65 4.04 13.31
N SER A 12 7.07 3.89 14.51
CA SER A 12 6.60 5.00 15.35
C SER A 12 5.48 5.84 14.71
N ILE A 13 4.62 5.21 13.91
CA ILE A 13 3.46 5.86 13.28
C ILE A 13 2.19 5.45 14.04
N PRO A 14 1.42 6.40 14.60
CA PRO A 14 0.16 6.10 15.27
C PRO A 14 -0.95 5.77 14.27
N VAL A 15 -1.57 4.60 14.41
CA VAL A 15 -2.67 4.13 13.56
C VAL A 15 -3.99 4.26 14.31
N LYS A 16 -4.96 4.95 13.68
CA LYS A 16 -6.33 5.07 14.17
C LYS A 16 -7.04 3.72 14.08
N LYS A 17 -7.98 3.44 14.99
CA LYS A 17 -8.76 2.18 14.97
C LYS A 17 -9.78 2.11 13.84
N GLN A 18 -10.22 3.27 13.38
CA GLN A 18 -11.19 3.39 12.32
C GLN A 18 -10.81 4.59 11.45
N TYR A 19 -10.96 4.40 10.15
CA TYR A 19 -10.80 5.45 9.14
C TYR A 19 -12.11 5.62 8.40
N SER A 20 -12.35 6.84 7.94
CA SER A 20 -13.57 7.25 7.25
C SER A 20 -13.24 7.99 5.96
N LYS A 21 -14.25 8.30 5.15
CA LYS A 21 -14.07 9.12 3.93
C LYS A 21 -13.51 10.51 4.22
N ILE A 22 -13.71 11.04 5.43
CA ILE A 22 -13.24 12.36 5.84
C ILE A 22 -11.70 12.37 5.92
N ASP A 23 -11.08 11.26 6.32
CA ASP A 23 -9.64 11.16 6.51
C ASP A 23 -8.85 11.24 5.18
N VAL A 24 -9.51 10.97 4.05
CA VAL A 24 -8.90 11.03 2.70
C VAL A 24 -9.37 12.23 1.88
N ALA A 25 -10.24 13.09 2.43
CA ALA A 25 -10.89 14.15 1.67
C ALA A 25 -9.92 15.14 1.00
N ASN A 26 -8.73 15.32 1.60
CA ASN A 26 -7.71 16.27 1.12
C ASN A 26 -6.61 15.60 0.28
N PHE A 27 -6.75 14.33 -0.11
CA PHE A 27 -5.73 13.64 -0.88
C PHE A 27 -5.84 14.03 -2.36
N THR A 28 -4.75 14.54 -2.93
CA THR A 28 -4.68 14.96 -4.33
C THR A 28 -4.59 13.79 -5.31
N HIS A 29 -4.24 12.59 -4.83
CA HIS A 29 -3.83 11.46 -5.66
C HIS A 29 -4.84 10.30 -5.73
N LEU A 30 -6.09 10.53 -5.35
CA LEU A 30 -7.13 9.48 -5.30
C LEU A 30 -7.56 8.97 -6.69
N ASN A 31 -7.40 9.77 -7.75
CA ASN A 31 -7.89 9.45 -9.10
C ASN A 31 -6.77 9.03 -10.08
N TYR A 32 -5.58 8.70 -9.58
CA TYR A 32 -4.45 8.32 -10.42
C TYR A 32 -4.64 6.91 -11.03
N GLY A 33 -4.17 6.71 -12.26
CA GLY A 33 -4.11 5.41 -12.93
C GLY A 33 -2.80 4.66 -12.64
N ALA A 34 -2.79 3.34 -12.83
CA ALA A 34 -1.54 2.56 -12.86
C ALA A 34 -0.81 2.79 -14.20
N GLY A 35 0.52 2.70 -14.19
CA GLY A 35 1.36 2.90 -15.38
C GLY A 35 1.48 4.34 -15.88
N ILE A 36 1.03 5.32 -15.08
CA ILE A 36 1.16 6.75 -15.36
C ILE A 36 1.96 7.38 -14.22
N ALA A 37 2.95 8.21 -14.56
CA ALA A 37 3.75 8.93 -13.58
C ALA A 37 2.87 9.70 -12.59
N PRO A 38 3.15 9.66 -11.26
CA PRO A 38 4.33 9.10 -10.59
C PRO A 38 4.17 7.62 -10.16
N ASN A 39 3.31 6.84 -10.82
CA ASN A 39 3.17 5.39 -10.64
C ASN A 39 2.73 4.94 -9.23
N LEU A 40 1.93 5.76 -8.53
CA LEU A 40 1.43 5.44 -7.18
C LEU A 40 0.57 4.16 -7.12
N ARG A 41 -0.06 3.79 -8.24
CA ARG A 41 -0.87 2.56 -8.36
C ARG A 41 -0.15 1.40 -9.04
N GLY A 42 1.16 1.53 -9.22
CA GLY A 42 2.01 0.54 -9.86
C GLY A 42 2.54 1.01 -11.23
N PRO A 43 3.65 0.41 -11.69
CA PRO A 43 4.37 0.85 -12.88
C PRO A 43 3.75 0.41 -14.22
N TYR A 44 2.81 -0.55 -14.22
CA TYR A 44 2.20 -1.08 -15.43
C TYR A 44 0.69 -0.88 -15.39
N SER A 45 0.06 -0.50 -16.50
CA SER A 45 -1.36 -0.15 -16.57
C SER A 45 -2.30 -1.28 -16.14
N THR A 46 -1.95 -2.54 -16.42
CA THR A 46 -2.79 -3.70 -16.09
C THR A 46 -2.33 -4.48 -14.86
N MET A 47 -1.13 -4.19 -14.34
CA MET A 47 -0.51 -4.92 -13.23
C MET A 47 -0.74 -6.44 -13.32
N TYR A 48 -1.28 -7.03 -12.24
CA TYR A 48 -1.51 -8.46 -12.09
C TYR A 48 -2.77 -9.00 -12.79
N VAL A 49 -3.59 -8.14 -13.41
CA VAL A 49 -4.75 -8.58 -14.20
C VAL A 49 -4.29 -9.39 -15.41
N MET A 50 -3.20 -8.97 -16.08
CA MET A 50 -2.63 -9.68 -17.23
C MET A 50 -1.49 -10.63 -16.85
N ARG A 51 -0.62 -10.23 -15.90
CA ARG A 51 0.58 -10.99 -15.54
C ARG A 51 0.80 -10.96 -14.03
N PRO A 52 0.58 -12.05 -13.28
CA PRO A 52 0.81 -12.07 -11.84
C PRO A 52 2.29 -11.85 -11.51
N TRP A 53 2.60 -11.54 -10.25
CA TRP A 53 3.98 -11.37 -9.81
C TRP A 53 4.76 -12.67 -9.98
N THR A 54 6.04 -12.56 -10.35
CA THR A 54 6.90 -13.74 -10.48
C THR A 54 7.15 -14.36 -9.12
N ILE A 55 6.82 -15.64 -8.96
CA ILE A 55 7.29 -16.42 -7.82
C ILE A 55 8.78 -16.67 -8.02
N ARG A 56 9.62 -16.08 -7.15
CA ARG A 56 11.08 -16.23 -7.19
C ARG A 56 11.55 -16.94 -5.94
N GLN A 57 11.74 -18.25 -6.06
CA GLN A 57 12.37 -19.04 -5.01
C GLN A 57 13.88 -18.85 -5.11
N TYR A 58 14.47 -18.29 -4.06
CA TYR A 58 15.93 -18.24 -3.93
C TYR A 58 16.39 -19.56 -3.34
N ALA A 59 17.06 -20.38 -4.14
CA ALA A 59 17.56 -21.69 -3.76
C ALA A 59 19.03 -21.83 -4.18
N GLY A 60 19.79 -22.58 -3.39
CA GLY A 60 21.18 -22.92 -3.64
C GLY A 60 21.55 -24.13 -2.79
N PHE A 61 22.46 -24.96 -3.30
CA PHE A 61 23.00 -26.11 -2.59
C PHE A 61 24.46 -25.85 -2.23
N SER A 62 24.91 -26.39 -1.09
CA SER A 62 26.34 -26.48 -0.78
C SER A 62 27.02 -27.51 -1.68
N THR A 63 28.32 -27.32 -1.96
CA THR A 63 29.20 -28.38 -2.49
C THR A 63 29.50 -29.42 -1.43
#